data_AF-A0A4D6MT48-F1
#
_entry.id   AF-A0A4D6MT48-F1
#
_cell.length_a   1.000
_cell.length_b   1.000
_cell.length_c   1.000
_cell.angle_alpha   90.00
_cell.angle_beta   90.00
_cell.angle_gamma   90.00
#
_symmetry.space_group_name_H-M   'P 1'
#
loop_
_entity.id
_entity.type
_entity.pdbx_description
1 polymer ?
#
loop_
_entity_poly.entity_id
_entity_poly.type
_entity_poly.pdbx_seq_one_letter_code
_entity_poly.pdbx_strand_id
1 'polypeptide(L)'
;MSSVPSPFESMMRGVAGSSRPLVQEVCNTCGNHNTSEPTWIMFPGTHLFARIPFHAAHTILETDQAKLDFESKKLQSIMKEKAYLLSESGVLADKISPGLLKSLVTLNDKRK
;
A
#
# COMPACT_ATOMS: atom_id res chain seq x y z
N MET A 1 -28.09 -1.35 37.26
CA MET A 1 -28.21 -0.84 35.88
C MET A 1 -27.24 -1.65 35.02
N SER A 2 -27.74 -2.52 34.15
CA SER A 2 -26.89 -3.29 33.23
C SER A 2 -26.65 -2.43 32.00
N SER A 3 -25.44 -1.90 31.83
CA SER A 3 -25.05 -1.13 30.66
C SER A 3 -24.95 -2.07 29.48
N VAL A 4 -25.76 -1.82 28.44
CA VAL A 4 -25.69 -2.56 27.18
C VAL A 4 -24.30 -2.34 26.56
N PRO A 5 -23.56 -3.40 26.23
CA PRO A 5 -22.24 -3.26 25.64
C PRO A 5 -22.29 -2.46 24.34
N SER A 6 -21.26 -1.64 24.09
CA SER A 6 -21.19 -0.90 22.84
C SER A 6 -21.18 -1.87 21.66
N PRO A 7 -21.72 -1.50 20.49
CA PRO A 7 -21.70 -2.35 19.29
C PRO A 7 -20.28 -2.84 18.94
N PHE A 8 -19.27 -1.99 19.19
CA PHE A 8 -17.86 -2.34 19.03
C PHE A 8 -17.40 -3.43 19.99
N GLU A 9 -17.79 -3.35 21.27
CA GLU A 9 -17.44 -4.33 22.30
C GLU A 9 -18.13 -5.68 22.09
N SER A 10 -19.33 -5.69 21.51
CA SER A 10 -20.02 -6.91 21.09
C SER A 10 -19.37 -7.57 19.87
N MET A 11 -18.91 -6.77 18.89
CA MET A 11 -18.17 -7.29 17.74
C MET A 11 -16.79 -7.86 18.12
N MET A 12 -16.07 -7.20 19.03
CA MET A 12 -14.75 -7.66 19.48
C MET A 12 -14.82 -8.90 20.39
N ARG A 13 -15.99 -9.21 20.98
CA ARG A 13 -16.18 -10.39 21.83
C ARG A 13 -16.08 -11.72 21.06
N GLY A 14 -16.46 -11.72 19.78
CA GLY A 14 -16.31 -12.88 18.89
C GLY A 14 -14.88 -13.12 18.39
N VAL A 15 -13.99 -12.15 18.56
CA VAL A 15 -12.57 -12.25 18.20
C VAL A 15 -11.73 -12.78 19.36
N ALA A 16 -12.20 -12.61 20.61
CA ALA A 16 -11.45 -12.92 21.82
C ALA A 16 -11.67 -14.33 22.39
N GLY A 17 -12.50 -15.18 21.76
CA GLY A 17 -12.80 -16.50 22.33
C GLY A 17 -13.35 -17.51 21.32
N SER A 18 -12.54 -18.53 21.06
CA SER A 18 -12.91 -19.81 20.44
C SER A 18 -13.30 -19.82 18.96
N SER A 19 -12.27 -19.88 18.11
CA SER A 19 -12.25 -20.83 16.99
C SER A 19 -10.80 -21.22 16.72
N ARG A 20 -10.36 -22.38 17.24
CA ARG A 20 -9.12 -22.99 16.73
C ARG A 20 -9.43 -23.55 15.35
N PRO A 21 -8.87 -23.01 14.25
CA PRO A 21 -9.02 -23.61 12.94
C PRO A 21 -8.34 -24.98 12.96
N LEU A 22 -8.98 -26.03 12.42
CA LEU A 22 -8.36 -27.35 12.27
C LEU A 22 -7.14 -27.32 11.32
N VAL A 23 -7.08 -26.29 10.47
CA VAL A 23 -5.93 -25.92 9.63
C VAL A 23 -5.76 -24.41 9.77
N GLN A 24 -4.63 -23.97 10.34
CA GLN A 24 -4.26 -22.56 10.37
C GLN A 24 -3.53 -22.26 9.06
N GLU A 25 -4.15 -21.47 8.18
CA GLU A 25 -3.43 -20.91 7.03
C GLU A 25 -2.33 -19.99 7.59
N VAL A 26 -1.09 -20.45 7.50
CA VAL A 26 0.07 -19.67 7.90
C VAL A 26 0.41 -18.75 6.75
N CYS A 27 0.26 -17.44 6.95
CA CYS A 27 0.69 -16.46 5.96
C CYS A 27 2.22 -16.58 5.74
N ASN A 28 2.63 -16.67 4.47
CA ASN A 28 4.04 -16.83 4.08
C ASN A 28 4.94 -15.68 4.57
N THR A 29 4.38 -14.46 4.74
CA THR A 29 5.11 -13.29 5.24
C THR A 29 5.16 -13.26 6.76
N CYS A 30 4.07 -13.64 7.44
CA CYS A 30 4.04 -13.72 8.91
C CYS A 30 4.87 -14.87 9.47
N GLY A 31 4.92 -16.01 8.76
CA GLY A 31 5.42 -17.25 9.33
C GLY A 31 4.73 -17.59 10.66
N ASN A 32 5.51 -18.00 11.66
CA ASN A 32 5.03 -18.37 12.99
C ASN A 32 4.90 -17.17 13.96
N HIS A 33 4.79 -15.93 13.46
CA HIS A 33 4.55 -14.78 14.33
C HIS A 33 3.21 -14.91 15.06
N ASN A 34 3.16 -14.35 16.27
CA ASN A 34 1.92 -14.28 17.01
C ASN A 34 0.91 -13.40 16.25
N THR A 35 -0.10 -14.04 15.66
CA THR A 35 -1.17 -13.36 14.92
C THR A 35 -1.94 -12.32 15.76
N SER A 36 -1.91 -12.42 17.09
CA SER A 36 -2.55 -11.46 18.00
C SER A 36 -1.60 -10.35 18.49
N GLU A 37 -0.35 -10.34 18.04
CA GLU A 37 0.61 -9.30 18.43
C GLU A 37 0.09 -7.94 17.94
N PRO A 38 -0.09 -6.98 18.85
CA PRO A 38 -0.66 -5.70 18.47
C PRO A 38 0.38 -4.80 17.82
N THR A 39 0.10 -4.35 16.61
CA THR A 39 0.90 -3.41 15.84
C THR A 39 0.16 -2.09 15.68
N TRP A 40 0.89 -0.99 15.80
CA TRP A 40 0.35 0.34 15.52
C TRP A 40 0.51 0.65 14.04
N ILE A 41 -0.58 1.07 13.39
CA ILE A 41 -0.57 1.58 12.02
C ILE A 41 -1.16 2.98 12.00
N MET A 42 -0.60 3.83 11.13
CA MET A 42 -1.19 5.11 10.75
C MET A 42 -1.85 4.93 9.38
N PHE A 43 -3.15 5.21 9.27
CA PHE A 43 -3.84 5.06 7.99
C PHE A 43 -3.46 6.22 7.05
N PRO A 44 -2.91 5.93 5.85
CA PRO A 44 -2.52 6.97 4.90
C PRO A 44 -3.68 7.93 4.59
N GLY A 45 -3.39 9.22 4.49
CA GLY A 45 -4.39 10.25 4.21
C GLY A 45 -5.31 10.60 5.39
N THR A 46 -5.03 10.09 6.58
CA THR A 46 -5.77 10.41 7.82
C THR A 46 -4.81 10.78 8.96
N HIS A 47 -5.36 11.29 10.06
CA HIS A 47 -4.63 11.48 11.32
C HIS A 47 -4.95 10.36 12.33
N LEU A 48 -5.41 9.19 11.86
CA LEU A 48 -5.85 8.09 12.70
C LEU A 48 -4.73 7.07 12.90
N PHE A 49 -4.45 6.78 14.17
CA PHE A 49 -3.65 5.64 14.58
C PHE A 49 -4.57 4.55 15.12
N ALA A 50 -4.34 3.31 14.68
CA ALA A 50 -5.06 2.16 15.18
C ALA A 50 -4.10 1.07 15.63
N ARG A 51 -4.51 0.36 16.68
CA ARG A 51 -3.84 -0.84 17.16
C ARG A 51 -4.55 -2.04 16.57
N ILE A 52 -3.91 -2.70 15.62
CA ILE A 52 -4.44 -3.85 14.88
C ILE A 52 -3.50 -5.05 15.01
N PRO A 53 -3.95 -6.28 14.76
CA PRO A 53 -3.06 -7.43 14.76
C PRO A 53 -2.00 -7.33 13.65
N PHE A 54 -0.79 -7.84 13.90
CA PHE A 54 0.34 -7.75 12.97
C PHE A 54 0.01 -8.24 11.55
N HIS A 55 -0.68 -9.37 11.43
CA HIS A 55 -1.07 -9.91 10.13
C HIS A 55 -1.93 -8.91 9.34
N ALA A 56 -2.91 -8.28 10.00
CA ALA A 56 -3.73 -7.24 9.37
C ALA A 56 -2.89 -6.04 8.94
N ALA A 57 -1.92 -5.62 9.76
CA ALA A 57 -1.03 -4.51 9.44
C ALA A 57 -0.18 -4.80 8.19
N HIS A 58 0.49 -5.95 8.12
CA HIS A 58 1.30 -6.25 6.94
C HIS A 58 0.43 -6.44 5.69
N THR A 59 -0.78 -7.02 5.81
CA THR A 59 -1.62 -7.29 4.62
C THR A 59 -2.09 -5.99 3.98
N ILE A 60 -2.40 -4.99 4.83
CA ILE A 60 -2.68 -3.62 4.36
C ILE A 60 -1.45 -3.06 3.63
N LEU A 61 -0.26 -3.14 4.24
CA LEU A 61 0.97 -2.62 3.65
C LEU A 61 1.37 -3.32 2.34
N GLU A 62 1.21 -4.64 2.24
CA GLU A 62 1.47 -5.41 1.02
C GLU A 62 0.50 -5.02 -0.11
N THR A 63 -0.79 -4.86 0.22
CA THR A 63 -1.80 -4.41 -0.73
C THR A 63 -1.51 -2.99 -1.23
N ASP A 64 -1.15 -2.09 -0.30
CA ASP A 64 -0.78 -0.72 -0.62
C ASP A 64 0.48 -0.66 -1.48
N GLN A 65 1.50 -1.49 -1.20
CA GLN A 65 2.70 -1.61 -2.02
C GLN A 65 2.36 -2.06 -3.45
N ALA A 66 1.53 -3.10 -3.61
CA ALA A 66 1.12 -3.58 -4.92
C ALA A 66 0.36 -2.50 -5.72
N LYS A 67 -0.50 -1.72 -5.04
CA LYS A 67 -1.21 -0.59 -5.64
C LYS A 67 -0.23 0.51 -6.07
N LEU A 68 0.71 0.90 -5.22
CA LEU A 68 1.72 1.90 -5.53
C LEU A 68 2.62 1.48 -6.70
N ASP A 69 3.00 0.20 -6.77
CA ASP A 69 3.76 -0.34 -7.90
C ASP A 69 2.98 -0.26 -9.22
N PHE A 70 1.68 -0.54 -9.19
CA PHE A 70 0.80 -0.39 -10.34
C PHE A 70 0.66 1.08 -10.77
N GLU A 71 0.39 1.98 -9.82
CA GLU A 71 0.27 3.42 -10.08
C GLU A 71 1.56 4.02 -10.62
N SER A 72 2.72 3.59 -10.10
CA SER A 72 4.05 3.98 -10.60
C SER A 72 4.27 3.55 -12.04
N LYS A 73 3.96 2.29 -12.39
CA LYS A 73 4.03 1.79 -13.78
C LYS A 73 3.09 2.54 -14.71
N LYS A 74 1.86 2.83 -14.26
CA LYS A 74 0.88 3.62 -15.01
C LYS A 74 1.40 5.02 -15.27
N LEU A 75 1.93 5.69 -14.25
CA LEU A 75 2.53 7.02 -14.39
C LEU A 75 3.70 7.00 -15.36
N GLN A 76 4.60 6.01 -15.26
CA GLN A 76 5.72 5.85 -16.18
C GLN A 76 5.25 5.66 -17.63
N SER A 77 4.17 4.91 -17.85
CA SER A 77 3.56 4.76 -19.18
C SER A 77 3.06 6.09 -19.73
N ILE A 78 2.32 6.87 -18.92
CA ILE A 78 1.82 8.18 -19.32
C ILE A 78 2.99 9.12 -19.65
N MET A 79 4.05 9.13 -18.83
CA MET A 79 5.22 9.96 -19.09
C MET A 79 5.95 9.59 -20.38
N LYS A 80 6.06 8.29 -20.70
CA LYS A 80 6.61 7.82 -21.97
C LYS A 80 5.80 8.32 -23.16
N GLU A 81 4.46 8.20 -23.09
CA GLU A 81 3.57 8.67 -24.15
C GLU A 81 3.71 10.19 -24.36
N LYS A 82 3.69 10.99 -23.28
CA LYS A 82 3.84 12.44 -23.39
C LYS A 82 5.22 12.86 -23.88
N ALA A 83 6.28 12.19 -23.42
CA ALA A 83 7.64 12.45 -23.90
C ALA A 83 7.79 12.10 -25.39
N TYR A 84 7.15 11.03 -25.85
CA TYR A 84 7.11 10.66 -27.26
C TYR A 84 6.43 11.75 -28.11
N LEU A 85 5.24 12.23 -27.70
CA LEU A 85 4.54 13.31 -28.41
C LEU A 85 5.36 14.61 -28.46
N LEU A 86 6.09 14.93 -27.39
CA LEU A 86 7.02 16.06 -27.38
C LEU A 86 8.15 15.87 -28.39
N SER A 87 8.69 14.65 -28.50
CA SER A 87 9.74 14.35 -29.49
C SER A 87 9.23 14.44 -30.93
N GLU A 88 7.94 14.18 -31.19
CA GLU A 88 7.32 14.33 -32.51
C GLU A 88 7.01 15.80 -32.87
N SER A 89 7.15 16.75 -31.93
CA SER A 89 6.82 18.16 -32.16
C SER A 89 7.83 18.93 -33.03
N GLY A 90 8.76 18.24 -33.69
CA GLY A 90 9.70 18.81 -34.66
C GLY A 90 10.61 19.89 -34.05
N VAL A 91 10.68 21.07 -34.68
CA VAL A 91 11.50 22.21 -34.23
C VAL A 91 11.18 22.66 -32.80
N LEU A 92 9.98 22.36 -32.27
CA LEU A 92 9.62 22.65 -30.89
C LEU A 92 10.25 21.67 -29.89
N ALA A 93 10.59 20.45 -30.33
CA ALA A 93 11.30 19.47 -29.52
C ALA A 93 12.72 19.94 -29.18
N ASP A 94 13.37 20.70 -30.08
CA ASP A 94 14.72 21.26 -29.88
C ASP A 94 14.79 22.27 -28.72
N LYS A 95 13.64 22.78 -28.25
CA LYS A 95 13.57 23.64 -27.05
C LYS A 95 13.69 22.85 -25.75
N ILE A 96 13.49 21.54 -25.77
CA ILE A 96 13.59 20.66 -24.61
C ILE A 96 14.86 19.84 -24.75
N SER A 97 15.77 19.97 -23.80
CA SER A 97 17.03 19.22 -23.90
C SER A 97 16.78 17.70 -23.87
N PRO A 98 17.49 16.89 -24.68
CA PRO A 98 17.34 15.44 -24.68
C PRO A 98 17.55 14.81 -23.30
N GLY A 99 18.37 15.43 -22.44
CA GLY A 99 18.58 15.01 -21.06
C GLY A 99 17.32 15.15 -20.20
N LEU A 100 16.52 16.21 -20.40
CA LEU A 100 15.24 16.39 -19.72
C LEU A 100 14.19 15.37 -20.20
N LEU A 101 14.10 15.13 -21.52
CA LEU A 101 13.23 14.08 -22.06
C LEU A 101 13.57 12.69 -21.49
N LYS A 102 14.86 12.37 -21.40
CA LYS A 102 15.32 11.12 -20.79
C LYS A 102 14.92 11.02 -19.31
N SER A 103 15.10 12.10 -18.55
CA SER A 103 14.72 12.16 -17.14
C SER A 103 13.21 12.00 -16.91
N LEU A 104 12.38 12.55 -17.80
CA LEU A 104 10.91 12.39 -17.74
C LEU A 104 10.49 10.93 -17.93
N VAL A 105 11.21 10.18 -18.77
CA VAL A 105 10.89 8.77 -19.07
C VAL A 105 11.40 7.80 -18.01
N THR A 106 12.48 8.16 -17.32
CA THR A 106 13.08 7.34 -16.26
C THR A 106 12.65 7.82 -14.88
N LEU A 107 11.39 7.56 -14.51
CA LEU A 107 10.97 7.59 -13.10
C LEU A 107 11.56 6.38 -12.38
N ASN A 108 12.80 6.51 -11.90
CA ASN A 108 13.42 5.49 -11.05
C ASN A 108 13.67 6.10 -9.67
N ASP A 109 12.98 5.58 -8.67
CA ASP A 109 13.38 5.77 -7.29
C ASP A 109 14.54 4.81 -7.00
N LYS A 110 15.77 5.32 -7.05
CA LYS A 110 16.93 4.51 -6.65
C LYS A 110 16.95 4.49 -5.13
N ARG A 111 16.78 3.30 -4.53
CA ARG A 111 17.01 3.11 -3.09
C ARG A 111 18.41 3.66 -2.74
N LYS A 112 18.47 4.52 -1.73
CA LYS A 112 19.70 5.09 -1.18
C LYS A 112 20.35 4.13 -0.20
#